data_AF-K1W511-F1
#
_entry.id   AF-K1W511-F1
#
_cell.length_a   1.000
_cell.length_b   1.000
_cell.length_c   1.000
_cell.angle_alpha   90.00
_cell.angle_beta   90.00
_cell.angle_gamma   90.00
#
_symmetry.space_group_name_H-M   'P 1'
#
loop_
_entity.id
_entity.type
_entity.pdbx_description
1 polymer ?
#
loop_
_entity_poly.entity_id
_entity_poly.type
_entity_poly.pdbx_seq_one_letter_code
_entity_poly.pdbx_strand_id
1 'polypeptide(L)'
;MWQRPQIQTNDDPFTTPSTPTSTRLKWATNRPPRIPLFRLRHGHAKIVFALSILGLFVMIRRLIPSSTYLLQPIDLRIYSSTSTTATATTTPYAAFQPPEASPYRIPDSTDVFQSYKFRNICDISSLDLHAPFSPLCADRASMLAAMSGGGRIGYDAPYMPRGCDMRWFSTEEVCEILGRFEKVVLVGDSMLRHITGSLNVLVRKDLGYGAVTDWNFSLQERRECFCNEQFDVKACSVQGIYKTADVMANDPASISCPNNINVIMEQIVKYPIPEDEIRRLKEDVTTFGKKPIAVILGHGLWSNLDLQMSVRWLDGVIGAIRDILGSEWTGLFITPNAAGKEKPDDWIVTQGNKALMLFEEAVGMLAKERGLDHLGTWNMSIQSNKYDGVHLDMKGNLVKAMMVLNWLNMIKAE
;
A
#
# COMPACT_ATOMS: atom_id res chain seq x y z
N MET A 1 -18.16 7.41 31.39
CA MET A 1 -18.46 5.97 31.15
C MET A 1 -19.27 5.92 29.87
N TRP A 2 -18.60 5.94 28.72
CA TRP A 2 -19.27 5.96 27.41
C TRP A 2 -19.57 4.51 27.02
N GLN A 3 -20.85 4.16 26.92
CA GLN A 3 -21.27 2.85 26.42
C GLN A 3 -20.95 2.78 24.91
N ARG A 4 -20.17 1.77 24.51
CA ARG A 4 -19.92 1.44 23.11
C ARG A 4 -21.25 1.12 22.42
N PRO A 5 -21.54 1.67 21.22
CA PRO A 5 -22.64 1.18 20.39
C PRO A 5 -22.40 -0.29 20.03
N GLN A 6 -23.41 -1.15 20.22
CA GLN A 6 -23.40 -2.50 19.67
C GLN A 6 -23.54 -2.41 18.15
N ILE A 7 -22.45 -2.72 17.43
CA ILE A 7 -22.44 -2.84 15.97
C ILE A 7 -23.12 -4.17 15.60
N GLN A 8 -24.21 -4.11 14.83
CA GLN A 8 -24.86 -5.29 14.24
C GLN A 8 -23.93 -5.93 13.19
N THR A 9 -23.71 -7.24 13.32
CA THR A 9 -22.64 -8.02 12.67
C THR A 9 -22.92 -8.53 11.25
N ASN A 10 -23.77 -7.88 10.44
CA ASN A 10 -24.19 -8.49 9.15
C ASN A 10 -23.56 -7.92 7.87
N ASP A 11 -22.72 -6.90 7.93
CA ASP A 11 -21.87 -6.49 6.80
C ASP A 11 -20.67 -5.77 7.39
N ASP A 12 -19.53 -6.44 7.45
CA ASP A 12 -18.31 -5.84 7.96
C ASP A 12 -17.65 -5.00 6.83
N PRO A 13 -17.68 -3.64 6.91
CA PRO A 13 -17.07 -2.77 5.90
C PRO A 13 -15.53 -2.85 5.88
N PHE A 14 -14.94 -3.66 6.75
CA PHE A 14 -13.51 -3.93 6.88
C PHE A 14 -13.09 -5.22 6.16
N THR A 15 -13.97 -5.85 5.37
CA THR A 15 -13.65 -7.04 4.55
C THR A 15 -13.88 -6.81 3.06
N THR A 16 -13.13 -7.51 2.20
CA THR A 16 -13.57 -7.77 0.82
C THR A 16 -14.99 -8.36 0.83
N PRO A 17 -15.82 -8.10 -0.20
CA PRO A 17 -17.20 -8.58 -0.25
C PRO A 17 -17.27 -10.07 0.11
N SER A 18 -18.29 -10.47 0.87
CA SER A 18 -18.57 -11.88 1.11
C SER A 18 -18.77 -12.61 -0.21
N THR A 19 -18.28 -13.84 -0.28
CA THR A 19 -18.33 -14.71 -1.47
C THR A 19 -19.74 -14.71 -2.07
N PRO A 20 -19.93 -14.41 -3.37
CA PRO A 20 -21.19 -14.73 -4.01
C PRO A 20 -21.37 -16.26 -3.95
N THR A 21 -22.56 -16.72 -3.56
CA THR A 21 -22.92 -18.13 -3.61
C THR A 21 -22.64 -18.65 -5.01
N SER A 22 -21.65 -19.53 -5.13
CA SER A 22 -21.26 -20.16 -6.39
C SER A 22 -22.47 -20.89 -6.98
N THR A 23 -23.18 -20.21 -7.88
CA THR A 23 -24.09 -20.88 -8.80
C THR A 23 -23.19 -21.60 -9.79
N ARG A 24 -23.09 -22.91 -9.57
CA ARG A 24 -22.31 -23.86 -10.36
C ARG A 24 -22.70 -23.74 -11.84
N LEU A 25 -22.02 -22.87 -12.58
CA LEU A 25 -22.20 -22.69 -14.01
C LEU A 25 -21.66 -23.94 -14.71
N LYS A 26 -22.55 -24.88 -15.03
CA LYS A 26 -22.25 -26.02 -15.89
C LYS A 26 -22.00 -25.52 -17.31
N TRP A 27 -20.74 -25.40 -17.70
CA TRP A 27 -20.37 -25.30 -19.10
C TRP A 27 -20.60 -26.66 -19.78
N ALA A 28 -21.59 -26.68 -20.67
CA ALA A 28 -21.77 -27.74 -21.64
C ALA A 28 -20.61 -27.71 -22.64
N THR A 29 -19.73 -28.72 -22.57
CA THR A 29 -18.78 -29.00 -23.66
C THR A 29 -19.14 -30.35 -24.27
N ASN A 30 -19.71 -30.29 -25.47
CA ASN A 30 -19.78 -31.41 -26.42
C ASN A 30 -18.37 -31.96 -26.64
N ARG A 31 -18.13 -33.21 -26.21
CA ARG A 31 -17.01 -34.04 -26.66
C ARG A 31 -17.57 -35.30 -27.31
N PRO A 32 -16.98 -35.80 -28.42
CA PRO A 32 -17.42 -37.01 -29.09
C PRO A 32 -17.11 -38.26 -28.25
N PRO A 33 -17.81 -39.38 -28.47
CA PRO A 33 -17.76 -40.54 -27.60
C PRO A 33 -16.42 -41.28 -27.76
N ARG A 34 -15.72 -41.51 -26.64
CA ARG A 34 -14.60 -42.46 -26.58
C ARG A 34 -15.11 -43.84 -26.20
N ILE A 35 -14.67 -44.81 -26.99
CA ILE A 35 -14.85 -46.27 -26.88
C ILE A 35 -14.39 -46.79 -25.50
N PRO A 36 -15.04 -47.82 -24.91
CA PRO A 36 -14.62 -48.38 -23.63
C PRO A 36 -13.46 -49.36 -23.83
N LEU A 37 -12.31 -49.10 -23.21
CA LEU A 37 -11.23 -50.09 -23.08
C LEU A 37 -10.82 -50.23 -21.60
N PHE A 38 -11.06 -51.44 -21.08
CA PHE A 38 -10.45 -52.13 -19.94
C PHE A 38 -9.91 -51.30 -18.75
N ARG A 39 -10.67 -51.33 -17.63
CA ARG A 39 -10.14 -51.12 -16.28
C ARG A 39 -9.24 -52.30 -15.89
N LEU A 40 -7.93 -52.09 -15.88
CA LEU A 40 -6.97 -52.96 -15.19
C LEU A 40 -6.47 -52.27 -13.90
N ARG A 41 -6.70 -52.96 -12.79
CA ARG A 41 -6.35 -52.60 -11.41
C ARG A 41 -4.84 -52.71 -11.23
N HIS A 42 -4.08 -51.61 -11.36
CA HIS A 42 -2.61 -51.57 -11.28
C HIS A 42 -2.10 -50.40 -10.40
N GLY A 43 -2.58 -50.31 -9.16
CA GLY A 43 -2.19 -49.26 -8.21
C GLY A 43 -0.94 -49.57 -7.38
N HIS A 44 -0.66 -50.84 -7.04
CA HIS A 44 0.33 -51.16 -6.01
C HIS A 44 1.74 -51.49 -6.55
N ALA A 45 1.85 -52.03 -7.78
CA ALA A 45 3.15 -52.41 -8.34
C ALA A 45 4.06 -51.21 -8.66
N LYS A 46 3.48 -50.07 -9.05
CA LYS A 46 4.27 -48.86 -9.40
C LYS A 46 4.88 -48.17 -8.19
N ILE A 47 4.20 -48.22 -7.04
CA ILE A 47 4.69 -47.61 -5.80
C ILE A 47 5.86 -48.43 -5.25
N VAL A 48 5.75 -49.77 -5.25
CA VAL A 48 6.85 -50.65 -4.82
C VAL A 48 8.07 -50.47 -5.72
N PHE A 49 7.88 -50.39 -7.04
CA PHE A 49 9.00 -50.18 -7.97
C PHE A 49 9.69 -48.82 -7.78
N ALA A 50 8.93 -47.75 -7.55
CA ALA A 50 9.49 -46.43 -7.30
C ALA A 50 10.30 -46.36 -5.98
N LEU A 51 9.82 -47.02 -4.92
CA LEU A 51 10.52 -47.07 -3.63
C LEU A 51 11.81 -47.90 -3.72
N SER A 52 11.82 -48.98 -4.50
CA SER A 52 13.03 -49.78 -4.74
C SER A 52 14.13 -49.00 -5.46
N ILE A 53 13.77 -48.18 -6.46
CA ILE A 53 14.74 -47.32 -7.17
C ILE A 53 15.30 -46.24 -6.23
N LEU A 54 14.47 -45.64 -5.38
CA LEU A 54 14.92 -44.62 -4.43
C LEU A 54 15.88 -45.22 -3.38
N GLY A 55 15.61 -46.42 -2.89
CA GLY A 55 16.50 -47.15 -1.98
C GLY A 55 17.87 -47.45 -2.62
N LEU A 56 17.89 -47.80 -3.91
CA LEU A 56 19.14 -48.05 -4.64
C LEU A 56 19.99 -46.78 -4.77
N PHE A 57 19.36 -45.63 -5.04
CA PHE A 57 20.07 -44.34 -5.15
C PHE A 57 20.72 -43.89 -3.83
N VAL A 58 20.07 -44.15 -2.69
CA VAL A 58 20.63 -43.83 -1.37
C VAL A 58 21.84 -44.73 -1.05
N MET A 59 21.79 -46.00 -1.43
CA MET A 59 22.91 -46.94 -1.25
C MET A 59 24.11 -46.56 -2.14
N ILE A 60 23.88 -46.15 -3.39
CA ILE A 60 24.94 -45.71 -4.31
C ILE A 60 25.61 -44.42 -3.83
N ARG A 61 24.86 -43.48 -3.24
CA ARG A 61 25.45 -42.25 -2.67
C ARG A 61 26.41 -42.49 -1.50
N ARG A 62 26.30 -43.62 -0.78
CA ARG A 62 27.23 -43.98 0.29
C ARG A 62 28.54 -44.61 -0.21
N LEU A 63 28.62 -45.00 -1.48
CA LEU A 63 29.80 -45.61 -2.08
C LEU A 63 30.74 -44.61 -2.77
N ILE A 64 30.37 -43.33 -2.83
CA ILE A 64 31.21 -42.27 -3.41
C ILE A 64 31.94 -41.57 -2.26
N PRO A 65 33.26 -41.79 -2.06
CA PRO A 65 34.02 -41.05 -1.07
C PRO A 65 34.08 -39.57 -1.46
N SER A 66 33.58 -38.70 -0.57
CA SER A 66 33.65 -37.25 -0.71
C SER A 66 35.12 -36.80 -0.71
N SER A 67 35.61 -36.36 -1.86
CA SER A 67 36.90 -35.69 -2.01
C SER A 67 36.88 -34.37 -1.23
N THR A 68 37.53 -34.35 -0.08
CA THR A 68 37.83 -33.16 0.72
C THR A 68 38.82 -32.27 -0.05
N TYR A 69 38.33 -31.21 -0.67
CA TYR A 69 39.18 -30.13 -1.15
C TYR A 69 39.62 -29.28 0.05
N LEU A 70 40.93 -29.33 0.32
CA LEU A 70 41.66 -28.44 1.22
C LEU A 70 41.56 -26.99 0.72
N LEU A 71 40.81 -26.15 1.44
CA LEU A 71 40.91 -24.70 1.33
C LEU A 71 42.00 -24.22 2.30
N GLN A 72 43.01 -23.54 1.75
CA GLN A 72 44.05 -22.85 2.51
C GLN A 72 43.46 -21.72 3.35
N PRO A 73 43.99 -21.45 4.55
CA PRO A 73 43.57 -20.32 5.36
C PRO A 73 44.11 -19.02 4.76
N ILE A 74 43.22 -18.07 4.49
CA ILE A 74 43.56 -16.69 4.15
C ILE A 74 43.95 -15.98 5.45
N ASP A 75 45.20 -15.50 5.48
CA ASP A 75 45.80 -14.71 6.55
C ASP A 75 45.24 -13.28 6.52
N LEU A 76 44.25 -13.00 7.38
CA LEU A 76 43.65 -11.66 7.55
C LEU A 76 44.39 -10.94 8.68
N ARG A 77 45.46 -10.22 8.32
CA ARG A 77 46.11 -9.25 9.20
C ARG A 77 45.18 -8.08 9.49
N ILE A 78 44.79 -8.01 10.74
CA ILE A 78 44.10 -6.91 11.42
C ILE A 78 45.01 -5.67 11.39
N TYR A 79 44.62 -4.64 10.64
CA TYR A 79 45.07 -3.27 10.88
C TYR A 79 44.07 -2.60 11.82
N SER A 80 44.45 -2.47 13.09
CA SER A 80 43.78 -1.63 14.06
C SER A 80 44.23 -0.18 13.81
N SER A 81 43.37 0.60 13.19
CA SER A 81 43.46 2.07 13.21
C SER A 81 42.18 2.61 13.84
N THR A 82 42.31 3.03 15.09
CA THR A 82 41.36 3.85 15.82
C THR A 82 41.14 5.17 15.07
N SER A 83 39.96 5.31 14.46
CA SER A 83 39.40 6.61 14.08
C SER A 83 37.89 6.53 14.26
N THR A 84 37.40 7.21 15.29
CA THR A 84 36.00 7.45 15.60
C THR A 84 35.42 8.37 14.53
N THR A 85 34.89 7.79 13.46
CA THR A 85 34.02 8.45 12.49
C THR A 85 32.77 7.60 12.36
N ALA A 86 31.61 8.23 12.59
CA ALA A 86 30.29 7.62 12.50
C ALA A 86 30.18 6.76 11.23
N THR A 87 29.86 5.48 11.41
CA THR A 87 29.54 4.56 10.33
C THR A 87 28.25 5.03 9.66
N ALA A 88 28.40 5.86 8.64
CA ALA A 88 27.39 6.00 7.61
C ALA A 88 27.26 4.63 6.93
N THR A 89 26.09 4.02 7.07
CA THR A 89 25.74 2.78 6.38
C THR A 89 25.73 3.06 4.89
N THR A 90 26.84 2.79 4.19
CA THR A 90 26.91 2.91 2.74
C THR A 90 26.00 1.87 2.11
N THR A 91 24.93 2.36 1.49
CA THR A 91 24.01 1.56 0.67
C THR A 91 24.77 0.92 -0.51
N PRO A 92 24.43 -0.32 -0.91
CA PRO A 92 25.03 -0.95 -2.07
C PRO A 92 24.81 -0.08 -3.31
N TYR A 93 25.87 0.09 -4.10
CA TYR A 93 25.95 0.89 -5.33
C TYR A 93 24.61 0.96 -6.08
N ALA A 94 23.88 2.06 -5.93
CA ALA A 94 22.77 2.36 -6.79
C ALA A 94 23.31 2.56 -8.22
N ALA A 95 22.63 1.99 -9.22
CA ALA A 95 23.00 2.15 -10.63
C ALA A 95 22.95 3.63 -11.11
N PHE A 96 22.37 4.50 -10.29
CA PHE A 96 22.15 5.92 -10.55
C PHE A 96 22.54 6.73 -9.31
N GLN A 97 23.04 7.94 -9.52
CA GLN A 97 23.41 8.85 -8.44
C GLN A 97 22.14 9.48 -7.83
N PRO A 98 22.05 9.63 -6.49
CA PRO A 98 20.94 10.32 -5.85
C PRO A 98 20.91 11.81 -6.26
N PRO A 99 19.75 12.49 -6.16
CA PRO A 99 19.65 13.92 -6.43
C PRO A 99 20.63 14.72 -5.57
N GLU A 100 21.26 15.75 -6.15
CA GLU A 100 22.19 16.61 -5.41
C GLU A 100 21.49 17.27 -4.21
N ALA A 101 22.20 17.32 -3.08
CA ALA A 101 21.71 17.94 -1.87
C ALA A 101 21.56 19.46 -2.06
N SER A 102 20.33 19.97 -1.91
CA SER A 102 20.11 21.40 -1.72
C SER A 102 20.58 21.78 -0.31
N PRO A 103 21.26 22.92 -0.11
CA PRO A 103 21.77 23.32 1.22
C PRO A 103 20.68 23.49 2.29
N TYR A 104 19.41 23.56 1.88
CA TYR A 104 18.26 23.72 2.78
C TYR A 104 17.47 22.42 3.01
N ARG A 105 17.90 21.28 2.45
CA ARG A 105 17.16 20.02 2.49
C ARG A 105 18.04 18.85 2.91
N ILE A 106 17.48 17.94 3.69
CA ILE A 106 18.13 16.66 4.01
C ILE A 106 18.22 15.83 2.72
N PRO A 107 19.38 15.23 2.40
CA PRO A 107 19.50 14.36 1.22
C PRO A 107 18.53 13.17 1.30
N ASP A 108 17.92 12.80 0.17
CA ASP A 108 17.00 11.66 0.09
C ASP A 108 17.70 10.32 0.42
N SER A 109 19.04 10.29 0.43
CA SER A 109 19.88 9.17 0.86
C SER A 109 20.03 9.03 2.39
N THR A 110 19.38 9.88 3.18
CA THR A 110 19.39 9.82 4.65
C THR A 110 18.13 9.12 5.16
N ASP A 111 18.27 8.27 6.18
CA ASP A 111 17.12 7.65 6.84
C ASP A 111 16.30 8.69 7.62
N VAL A 112 15.17 9.15 7.06
CA VAL A 112 14.31 10.14 7.71
C VAL A 112 13.55 9.56 8.91
N PHE A 113 13.49 8.23 9.02
CA PHE A 113 12.85 7.54 10.14
C PHE A 113 13.76 7.37 11.35
N GLN A 114 15.02 7.82 11.26
CA GLN A 114 16.00 7.69 12.35
C GLN A 114 15.49 8.29 13.68
N SER A 115 14.68 9.35 13.63
CA SER A 115 14.10 9.99 14.81
C SER A 115 12.68 9.52 15.16
N TYR A 116 12.12 8.54 14.45
CA TYR A 116 10.75 8.09 14.68
C TYR A 116 10.70 7.19 15.92
N LYS A 117 9.60 7.31 16.69
CA LYS A 117 9.30 6.39 17.79
C LYS A 117 9.22 4.97 17.24
N PHE A 118 9.74 4.03 18.04
CA PHE A 118 9.74 2.60 17.77
C PHE A 118 10.48 2.16 16.49
N ARG A 119 11.27 3.03 15.84
CA ARG A 119 12.12 2.68 14.69
C ARG A 119 12.98 1.44 14.94
N ASN A 120 13.62 1.34 16.10
CA ASN A 120 14.48 0.19 16.42
C ASN A 120 13.70 -1.11 16.67
N ILE A 121 12.39 -1.03 16.91
CA ILE A 121 11.55 -2.20 17.21
C ILE A 121 10.78 -2.66 15.96
N CYS A 122 10.20 -1.72 15.21
CA CYS A 122 9.52 -2.04 13.96
C CYS A 122 10.48 -2.33 12.80
N ASP A 123 11.75 -1.92 12.93
CA ASP A 123 12.85 -2.14 11.99
C ASP A 123 12.52 -1.75 10.54
N ILE A 124 12.12 -0.49 10.35
CA ILE A 124 11.84 0.09 9.03
C ILE A 124 12.68 1.34 8.84
N SER A 125 13.60 1.32 7.87
CA SER A 125 14.29 2.51 7.37
C SER A 125 13.53 3.12 6.20
N SER A 126 13.58 4.44 6.00
CA SER A 126 13.07 5.02 4.75
C SER A 126 13.85 4.55 3.52
N LEU A 127 15.12 4.20 3.70
CA LEU A 127 16.00 3.69 2.63
C LEU A 127 15.64 2.25 2.21
N ASP A 128 14.94 1.50 3.08
CA ASP A 128 14.38 0.19 2.73
C ASP A 128 13.11 0.32 1.89
N LEU A 129 12.45 1.48 1.96
CA LEU A 129 11.17 1.71 1.28
C LEU A 129 11.36 2.26 -0.13
N HIS A 130 12.37 3.09 -0.32
CA HIS A 130 12.65 3.77 -1.57
C HIS A 130 14.15 3.99 -1.77
N ALA A 131 14.67 3.63 -2.95
CA ALA A 131 16.05 3.86 -3.34
C ALA A 131 16.12 5.12 -4.23
N PRO A 132 16.61 6.27 -3.71
CA PRO A 132 16.60 7.52 -4.44
C PRO A 132 17.58 7.52 -5.61
N PHE A 133 17.21 8.16 -6.72
CA PHE A 133 18.03 8.32 -7.91
C PHE A 133 17.74 9.62 -8.68
N SER A 134 18.62 9.98 -9.62
CA SER A 134 18.45 11.14 -10.49
C SER A 134 18.09 10.75 -11.93
N PRO A 135 17.35 11.60 -12.66
CA PRO A 135 16.80 12.89 -12.24
C PRO A 135 15.44 12.76 -11.53
N LEU A 136 15.07 13.76 -10.72
CA LEU A 136 13.70 13.92 -10.25
C LEU A 136 12.75 14.25 -11.40
N CYS A 137 11.48 13.83 -11.28
CA CYS A 137 10.46 14.15 -12.28
C CYS A 137 10.20 15.67 -12.38
N ALA A 138 10.20 16.17 -13.61
CA ALA A 138 10.15 17.61 -13.89
C ALA A 138 8.74 18.21 -13.76
N ASP A 139 7.71 17.40 -14.00
CA ASP A 139 6.32 17.83 -13.98
C ASP A 139 5.38 16.75 -13.42
N ARG A 140 4.15 17.15 -13.09
CA ARG A 140 3.14 16.28 -12.47
C ARG A 140 2.79 15.07 -13.34
N ALA A 141 2.74 15.23 -14.66
CA ALA A 141 2.37 14.13 -15.56
C ALA A 141 3.49 13.07 -15.61
N SER A 142 4.75 13.50 -15.74
CA SER A 142 5.92 12.62 -15.70
C SER A 142 6.05 11.92 -14.33
N MET A 143 5.78 12.63 -13.23
CA MET A 143 5.76 12.06 -11.89
C MET A 143 4.69 10.98 -11.72
N LEU A 144 3.44 11.23 -12.15
CA LEU A 144 2.37 10.21 -12.07
C LEU A 144 2.69 8.99 -12.94
N ALA A 145 3.23 9.21 -14.13
CA ALA A 145 3.63 8.13 -15.03
C ALA A 145 4.82 7.30 -14.47
N ALA A 146 5.79 7.96 -13.84
CA ALA A 146 6.92 7.32 -13.20
C ALA A 146 6.49 6.51 -11.97
N MET A 147 5.63 7.07 -11.11
CA MET A 147 5.12 6.39 -9.92
C MET A 147 4.21 5.20 -10.28
N SER A 148 3.31 5.38 -11.24
CA SER A 148 2.42 4.30 -11.68
C SER A 148 3.16 3.18 -12.42
N GLY A 149 4.20 3.54 -13.19
CA GLY A 149 5.00 2.61 -13.98
C GLY A 149 6.22 2.03 -13.25
N GLY A 150 6.53 2.50 -12.04
CA GLY A 150 7.62 2.00 -11.21
C GLY A 150 7.28 0.69 -10.50
N GLY A 151 8.28 0.06 -9.90
CA GLY A 151 8.11 -1.24 -9.25
C GLY A 151 9.26 -1.59 -8.33
N ARG A 152 9.44 -2.89 -8.09
CA ARG A 152 10.51 -3.45 -7.25
C ARG A 152 11.30 -4.46 -8.08
N ILE A 153 12.58 -4.60 -7.74
CA ILE A 153 13.43 -5.66 -8.29
C ILE A 153 13.76 -6.59 -7.13
N GLY A 154 12.86 -7.53 -6.87
CA GLY A 154 12.92 -8.43 -5.72
C GLY A 154 11.73 -8.24 -4.77
N TYR A 155 11.37 -9.32 -4.08
CA TYR A 155 10.26 -9.31 -3.13
C TYR A 155 10.59 -8.40 -1.94
N ASP A 156 9.73 -7.41 -1.68
CA ASP A 156 9.92 -6.36 -0.66
C ASP A 156 11.21 -5.54 -0.79
N ALA A 157 11.88 -5.58 -1.95
CA ALA A 157 12.99 -4.67 -2.25
C ALA A 157 12.48 -3.21 -2.33
N PRO A 158 13.32 -2.19 -2.09
CA PRO A 158 12.91 -0.79 -2.18
C PRO A 158 12.19 -0.46 -3.49
N TYR A 159 11.18 0.39 -3.41
CA TYR A 159 10.41 0.83 -4.57
C TYR A 159 11.21 1.83 -5.39
N MET A 160 11.16 1.69 -6.71
CA MET A 160 11.81 2.58 -7.66
C MET A 160 10.80 3.05 -8.72
N PRO A 161 10.50 4.36 -8.80
CA PRO A 161 9.80 4.96 -9.93
C PRO A 161 10.47 4.64 -11.27
N ARG A 162 9.70 4.72 -12.36
CA ARG A 162 10.22 4.48 -13.72
C ARG A 162 10.64 5.78 -14.41
N GLY A 163 11.91 5.85 -14.80
CA GLY A 163 12.45 6.87 -15.72
C GLY A 163 12.92 8.17 -15.04
N CYS A 164 12.14 8.69 -14.09
CA CYS A 164 12.54 9.79 -13.21
C CYS A 164 12.08 9.47 -11.79
N ASP A 165 12.71 10.10 -10.81
CA ASP A 165 12.49 9.78 -9.41
C ASP A 165 11.44 10.68 -8.73
N MET A 166 10.84 10.16 -7.67
CA MET A 166 9.99 10.89 -6.74
C MET A 166 10.79 11.27 -5.49
N ARG A 167 10.31 12.22 -4.70
CA ARG A 167 10.99 12.60 -3.45
C ARG A 167 10.52 11.75 -2.27
N TRP A 168 11.44 11.47 -1.36
CA TRP A 168 11.08 11.00 -0.02
C TRP A 168 11.10 12.18 0.95
N PHE A 169 9.93 12.59 1.46
CA PHE A 169 9.81 13.79 2.29
C PHE A 169 10.12 13.50 3.76
N SER A 170 10.80 14.44 4.43
CA SER A 170 10.88 14.44 5.90
C SER A 170 9.53 14.81 6.52
N THR A 171 9.33 14.56 7.82
CA THR A 171 8.10 14.98 8.51
C THR A 171 7.82 16.47 8.37
N GLU A 172 8.85 17.31 8.46
CA GLU A 172 8.72 18.76 8.34
C GLU A 172 8.19 19.15 6.95
N GLU A 173 8.74 18.53 5.90
CA GLU A 173 8.26 18.73 4.53
C GLU A 173 6.83 18.19 4.35
N VAL A 174 6.50 17.04 4.93
CA VAL A 174 5.13 16.50 4.92
C VAL A 174 4.15 17.48 5.57
N CYS A 175 4.51 18.05 6.72
CA CYS A 175 3.70 19.05 7.42
C CYS A 175 3.55 20.34 6.61
N GLU A 176 4.60 20.79 5.92
CA GLU A 176 4.53 21.93 5.00
C GLU A 176 3.58 21.64 3.82
N ILE A 177 3.71 20.47 3.19
CA ILE A 177 2.88 20.06 2.06
C ILE A 177 1.41 20.04 2.47
N LEU A 178 1.08 19.34 3.56
CA LEU A 178 -0.30 19.22 4.04
C LEU A 178 -0.85 20.57 4.54
N GLY A 179 -0.01 21.41 5.15
CA GLY A 179 -0.39 22.72 5.66
C GLY A 179 -0.75 23.76 4.59
N ARG A 180 -0.44 23.52 3.31
CA ARG A 180 -0.88 24.37 2.19
C ARG A 180 -2.36 24.25 1.89
N PHE A 181 -2.98 23.13 2.27
CA PHE A 181 -4.40 22.87 2.02
C PHE A 181 -5.24 23.27 3.23
N GLU A 182 -6.50 23.63 3.00
CA GLU A 182 -7.46 23.73 4.11
C GLU A 182 -7.70 22.35 4.71
N LYS A 183 -7.81 21.35 3.83
CA LYS A 183 -7.92 19.94 4.15
C LYS A 183 -7.58 19.08 2.93
N VAL A 184 -7.13 17.86 3.22
CA VAL A 184 -6.95 16.79 2.24
C VAL A 184 -8.00 15.73 2.53
N VAL A 185 -8.93 15.53 1.61
CA VAL A 185 -10.07 14.61 1.78
C VAL A 185 -9.84 13.36 0.94
N LEU A 186 -9.77 12.21 1.58
CA LEU A 186 -9.70 10.91 0.95
C LEU A 186 -11.09 10.28 0.96
N VAL A 187 -11.55 9.78 -0.19
CA VAL A 187 -12.87 9.16 -0.34
C VAL A 187 -12.71 7.81 -1.03
N GLY A 188 -13.17 6.74 -0.39
CA GLY A 188 -13.05 5.43 -0.99
C GLY A 188 -13.09 4.26 -0.02
N ASP A 189 -12.34 3.22 -0.36
CA ASP A 189 -12.27 1.97 0.39
C ASP A 189 -11.11 1.88 1.39
N SER A 190 -10.89 0.67 1.91
CA SER A 190 -9.85 0.34 2.88
C SER A 190 -8.44 0.71 2.40
N MET A 191 -8.19 0.79 1.08
CA MET A 191 -6.89 1.21 0.57
C MET A 191 -6.57 2.67 0.94
N LEU A 192 -7.54 3.57 0.82
CA LEU A 192 -7.38 4.99 1.12
C LEU A 192 -7.30 5.23 2.63
N ARG A 193 -7.99 4.39 3.42
CA ARG A 193 -7.80 4.34 4.87
C ARG A 193 -6.34 4.05 5.23
N HIS A 194 -5.69 3.10 4.56
CA HIS A 194 -4.27 2.79 4.85
C HIS A 194 -3.32 3.92 4.45
N ILE A 195 -3.64 4.67 3.39
CA ILE A 195 -2.91 5.90 3.04
C ILE A 195 -3.08 6.94 4.16
N THR A 196 -4.31 7.15 4.65
CA THR A 196 -4.59 8.05 5.76
C THR A 196 -3.84 7.66 7.04
N GLY A 197 -3.84 6.37 7.40
CA GLY A 197 -3.06 5.85 8.52
C GLY A 197 -1.56 6.10 8.36
N SER A 198 -1.04 5.90 7.14
CA SER A 198 0.37 6.15 6.83
C SER A 198 0.75 7.64 6.88
N LEU A 199 -0.14 8.53 6.43
CA LEU A 199 0.05 9.98 6.63
C LEU A 199 0.12 10.33 8.11
N ASN A 200 -0.69 9.69 8.96
CA ASN A 200 -0.63 9.88 10.41
C ASN A 200 0.67 9.35 11.03
N VAL A 201 1.18 8.20 10.57
CA VAL A 201 2.54 7.70 10.94
C VAL A 201 3.61 8.76 10.67
N LEU A 202 3.57 9.39 9.48
CA LEU A 202 4.56 10.39 9.07
C LEU A 202 4.49 11.67 9.91
N VAL A 203 3.31 12.22 10.14
CA VAL A 203 3.13 13.48 10.88
C VAL A 203 3.27 13.31 12.40
N ARG A 204 3.10 12.08 12.92
CA ARG A 204 3.31 11.76 14.34
C ARG A 204 4.72 11.26 14.67
N LYS A 205 5.56 11.01 13.65
CA LYS A 205 6.87 10.37 13.79
C LYS A 205 6.80 9.07 14.58
N ASP A 206 5.81 8.22 14.31
CA ASP A 206 5.52 7.03 15.11
C ASP A 206 5.23 5.81 14.24
N LEU A 207 6.21 4.90 14.12
CA LEU A 207 6.06 3.65 13.36
C LEU A 207 5.27 2.58 14.11
N GLY A 208 5.12 2.71 15.44
CA GLY A 208 4.50 1.71 16.29
C GLY A 208 2.98 1.83 16.33
N TYR A 209 2.48 3.04 16.54
CA TYR A 209 1.05 3.32 16.75
C TYR A 209 0.53 4.50 15.93
N GLY A 210 1.36 5.07 15.05
CA GLY A 210 1.05 6.30 14.34
C GLY A 210 -0.24 6.27 13.53
N ALA A 211 -0.67 5.09 13.04
CA ALA A 211 -1.87 4.94 12.22
C ALA A 211 -3.17 4.70 13.02
N VAL A 212 -3.08 4.49 14.33
CA VAL A 212 -4.19 4.03 15.17
C VAL A 212 -4.43 4.94 16.37
N THR A 213 -5.61 4.82 16.97
CA THR A 213 -6.06 5.56 18.15
C THR A 213 -5.62 4.88 19.45
N ASP A 214 -4.31 4.75 19.67
CA ASP A 214 -3.72 3.96 20.77
C ASP A 214 -4.06 4.48 22.18
N TRP A 215 -4.53 5.72 22.28
CA TRP A 215 -5.13 6.27 23.51
C TRP A 215 -6.42 5.56 23.94
N ASN A 216 -7.10 4.86 23.02
CA ASN A 216 -8.30 4.07 23.30
C ASN A 216 -8.03 2.57 23.51
N PHE A 217 -6.78 2.12 23.36
CA PHE A 217 -6.43 0.71 23.43
C PHE A 217 -6.38 0.16 24.86
N SER A 218 -6.93 -1.04 25.04
CA SER A 218 -6.56 -1.95 26.11
C SER A 218 -5.10 -2.39 26.01
N LEU A 219 -4.57 -2.98 27.08
CA LEU A 219 -3.21 -3.51 27.07
C LEU A 219 -3.00 -4.61 26.02
N GLN A 220 -4.05 -5.38 25.70
CA GLN A 220 -4.02 -6.40 24.68
C GLN A 220 -3.98 -5.79 23.27
N GLU A 221 -4.87 -4.84 22.98
CA GLU A 221 -4.89 -4.13 21.69
C GLU A 221 -3.56 -3.40 21.43
N ARG A 222 -2.92 -2.81 22.46
CA ARG A 222 -1.58 -2.23 22.32
C ARG A 222 -0.52 -3.23 21.86
N ARG A 223 -0.66 -4.52 22.19
CA ARG A 223 0.28 -5.55 21.75
C ARG A 223 -0.08 -6.08 20.36
N GLU A 224 -1.37 -6.19 20.07
CA GLU A 224 -1.88 -6.77 18.82
C GLU A 224 -1.88 -5.79 17.65
N CYS A 225 -1.91 -4.47 17.91
CA CYS A 225 -2.00 -3.41 16.89
C CYS A 225 -0.74 -2.55 16.81
N PHE A 226 0.43 -3.17 16.92
CA PHE A 226 1.73 -2.48 16.95
C PHE A 226 2.53 -2.74 15.67
N CYS A 227 3.29 -1.76 15.19
CA CYS A 227 4.11 -1.88 13.96
C CYS A 227 3.30 -2.22 12.69
N ASN A 228 3.51 -3.39 12.07
CA ASN A 228 2.82 -3.76 10.84
C ASN A 228 1.35 -4.09 11.10
N GLU A 229 1.06 -4.62 12.28
CA GLU A 229 -0.22 -5.13 12.69
C GLU A 229 -1.28 -4.04 12.80
N GLN A 230 -0.88 -2.77 12.92
CA GLN A 230 -1.79 -1.63 12.80
C GLN A 230 -2.48 -1.55 11.41
N PHE A 231 -1.89 -2.18 10.39
CA PHE A 231 -2.46 -2.34 9.04
C PHE A 231 -2.93 -3.76 8.76
N ASP A 232 -2.23 -4.77 9.32
CA ASP A 232 -2.43 -6.17 8.94
C ASP A 232 -3.52 -6.89 9.75
N VAL A 233 -3.88 -6.35 10.91
CA VAL A 233 -4.88 -6.97 11.78
C VAL A 233 -6.21 -6.25 11.62
N LYS A 234 -7.21 -7.01 11.16
CA LYS A 234 -8.57 -6.50 10.93
C LYS A 234 -9.17 -5.80 12.15
N ALA A 235 -8.97 -6.33 13.36
CA ALA A 235 -9.47 -5.70 14.58
C ALA A 235 -8.87 -4.30 14.81
N CYS A 236 -7.61 -4.09 14.39
CA CYS A 236 -6.93 -2.81 14.50
C CYS A 236 -7.46 -1.77 13.49
N SER A 237 -7.98 -2.22 12.34
CA SER A 237 -8.56 -1.32 11.32
C SER A 237 -9.76 -0.51 11.82
N VAL A 238 -10.54 -1.06 12.77
CA VAL A 238 -11.68 -0.36 13.41
C VAL A 238 -11.20 0.82 14.26
N GLN A 239 -9.95 0.77 14.70
CA GLN A 239 -9.34 1.80 15.53
C GLN A 239 -8.35 2.69 14.75
N GLY A 240 -8.35 2.58 13.42
CA GLY A 240 -7.54 3.42 12.54
C GLY A 240 -7.95 4.89 12.67
N ILE A 241 -7.00 5.79 12.40
CA ILE A 241 -7.28 7.23 12.38
C ILE A 241 -7.95 7.59 11.06
N TYR A 242 -9.15 8.16 11.14
CA TYR A 242 -9.90 8.67 9.99
C TYR A 242 -9.81 10.19 9.83
N LYS A 243 -9.73 10.94 10.94
CA LYS A 243 -9.61 12.40 10.90
C LYS A 243 -8.45 12.85 11.79
N THR A 244 -7.57 13.71 11.28
CA THR A 244 -6.49 14.30 12.09
C THR A 244 -7.04 15.13 13.26
N ALA A 245 -8.26 15.67 13.13
CA ALA A 245 -8.97 16.35 14.21
C ALA A 245 -9.15 15.47 15.46
N ASP A 246 -9.34 14.15 15.30
CA ASP A 246 -9.48 13.23 16.43
C ASP A 246 -8.15 13.08 17.19
N VAL A 247 -7.03 13.07 16.48
CA VAL A 247 -5.68 13.08 17.09
C VAL A 247 -5.47 14.38 17.83
N MET A 248 -5.78 15.53 17.22
CA MET A 248 -5.65 16.84 17.89
C MET A 248 -6.49 16.96 19.15
N ALA A 249 -7.66 16.32 19.19
CA ALA A 249 -8.54 16.35 20.35
C ALA A 249 -8.07 15.45 21.50
N ASN A 250 -7.41 14.32 21.21
CA ASN A 250 -7.11 13.27 22.20
C ASN A 250 -5.61 13.09 22.51
N ASP A 251 -4.74 13.34 21.53
CA ASP A 251 -3.28 13.19 21.62
C ASP A 251 -2.54 14.28 20.80
N PRO A 252 -2.78 15.57 21.06
CA PRO A 252 -2.20 16.67 20.27
C PRO A 252 -0.67 16.71 20.33
N ALA A 253 -0.07 16.25 21.43
CA ALA A 253 1.38 16.22 21.61
C ALA A 253 2.08 15.20 20.69
N SER A 254 1.34 14.26 20.09
CA SER A 254 1.92 13.33 19.13
C SER A 254 2.15 13.95 17.76
N ILE A 255 1.45 15.03 17.39
CA ILE A 255 1.59 15.66 16.08
C ILE A 255 2.84 16.53 16.05
N SER A 256 3.74 16.26 15.11
CA SER A 256 5.00 16.98 14.93
C SER A 256 4.87 18.23 14.05
N CYS A 257 3.69 18.46 13.45
CA CYS A 257 3.49 19.59 12.56
C CYS A 257 3.36 20.91 13.33
N PRO A 258 4.10 21.96 12.94
CA PRO A 258 3.98 23.28 13.58
C PRO A 258 2.69 24.00 13.19
N ASN A 259 2.18 23.72 11.98
CA ASN A 259 0.94 24.27 11.48
C ASN A 259 -0.19 23.24 11.61
N ASN A 260 -1.43 23.72 11.76
CA ASN A 260 -2.61 22.85 11.71
C ASN A 260 -2.70 22.17 10.34
N ILE A 261 -2.74 20.84 10.37
CA ILE A 261 -3.01 19.98 9.22
C ILE A 261 -4.39 19.33 9.40
N ASN A 262 -5.06 19.06 8.28
CA ASN A 262 -6.38 18.45 8.30
C ASN A 262 -6.49 17.38 7.21
N VAL A 263 -6.34 16.13 7.59
CA VAL A 263 -6.55 14.97 6.71
C VAL A 263 -7.81 14.24 7.17
N ILE A 264 -8.69 13.96 6.22
CA ILE A 264 -10.00 13.35 6.45
C ILE A 264 -10.16 12.15 5.53
N MET A 265 -10.65 11.03 6.06
CA MET A 265 -11.03 9.85 5.29
C MET A 265 -12.55 9.63 5.40
N GLU A 266 -13.23 9.63 4.26
CA GLU A 266 -14.62 9.23 4.12
C GLU A 266 -14.72 7.87 3.43
N GLN A 267 -15.15 6.85 4.19
CA GLN A 267 -15.29 5.50 3.68
C GLN A 267 -16.63 5.34 2.96
N ILE A 268 -16.59 5.42 1.63
CA ILE A 268 -17.76 5.33 0.74
C ILE A 268 -17.46 4.24 -0.28
N VAL A 269 -18.01 3.03 -0.07
CA VAL A 269 -17.56 1.81 -0.77
C VAL A 269 -18.63 1.13 -1.62
N LYS A 270 -19.89 1.51 -1.47
CA LYS A 270 -21.02 0.87 -2.15
C LYS A 270 -21.55 1.76 -3.27
N TYR A 271 -22.07 1.10 -4.31
CA TYR A 271 -22.89 1.74 -5.33
C TYR A 271 -24.25 1.00 -5.44
N PRO A 272 -25.40 1.70 -5.41
CA PRO A 272 -25.57 3.15 -5.25
C PRO A 272 -25.09 3.67 -3.90
N ILE A 273 -24.66 4.93 -3.85
CA ILE A 273 -24.12 5.55 -2.63
C ILE A 273 -25.29 5.95 -1.72
N PRO A 274 -25.28 5.56 -0.43
CA PRO A 274 -26.29 6.01 0.53
C PRO A 274 -26.33 7.54 0.68
N GLU A 275 -27.52 8.11 0.82
CA GLU A 275 -27.72 9.57 0.91
C GLU A 275 -27.04 10.19 2.15
N ASP A 276 -26.96 9.45 3.25
CA ASP A 276 -26.25 9.90 4.45
C ASP A 276 -24.73 9.96 4.23
N GLU A 277 -24.15 9.05 3.46
CA GLU A 277 -22.73 9.10 3.07
C GLU A 277 -22.45 10.30 2.14
N ILE A 278 -23.34 10.59 1.18
CA ILE A 278 -23.25 11.80 0.34
C ILE A 278 -23.35 13.07 1.18
N ARG A 279 -24.28 13.13 2.14
CA ARG A 279 -24.42 14.28 3.04
C ARG A 279 -23.15 14.50 3.87
N ARG A 280 -22.60 13.44 4.48
CA ARG A 280 -21.35 13.52 5.25
C ARG A 280 -20.19 14.01 4.39
N LEU A 281 -20.04 13.48 3.18
CA LEU A 281 -19.03 13.96 2.23
C LEU A 281 -19.18 15.46 1.95
N LYS A 282 -20.40 15.94 1.68
CA LYS A 282 -20.67 17.37 1.43
C LYS A 282 -20.28 18.25 2.63
N GLU A 283 -20.57 17.81 3.85
CA GLU A 283 -20.15 18.48 5.08
C GLU A 283 -18.61 18.54 5.18
N ASP A 284 -17.92 17.44 4.92
CA ASP A 284 -16.46 17.36 5.01
C ASP A 284 -15.74 18.19 3.93
N VAL A 285 -16.29 18.31 2.72
CA VAL A 285 -15.72 19.16 1.65
C VAL A 285 -16.16 20.62 1.73
N THR A 286 -17.00 21.00 2.68
CA THR A 286 -17.41 22.41 2.86
C THR A 286 -16.19 23.28 3.22
N THR A 287 -16.01 24.40 2.51
CA THR A 287 -14.89 25.32 2.69
C THR A 287 -15.17 26.35 3.78
N PHE A 288 -14.19 26.61 4.64
CA PHE A 288 -14.28 27.66 5.67
C PHE A 288 -13.23 28.77 5.49
N GLY A 289 -12.27 28.58 4.57
CA GLY A 289 -11.17 29.49 4.33
C GLY A 289 -10.88 29.71 2.85
N LYS A 290 -9.69 30.24 2.57
CA LYS A 290 -9.20 30.53 1.22
C LYS A 290 -8.23 29.48 0.69
N LYS A 291 -7.77 28.57 1.54
CA LYS A 291 -6.82 27.54 1.12
C LYS A 291 -7.55 26.49 0.27
N PRO A 292 -6.88 25.91 -0.74
CA PRO A 292 -7.50 24.89 -1.58
C PRO A 292 -7.81 23.61 -0.78
N ILE A 293 -8.78 22.85 -1.28
CA ILE A 293 -9.06 21.47 -0.84
C ILE A 293 -8.52 20.52 -1.92
N ALA A 294 -7.73 19.55 -1.50
CA ALA A 294 -7.32 18.45 -2.37
C ALA A 294 -8.18 17.22 -2.07
N VAL A 295 -8.67 16.55 -3.12
CA VAL A 295 -9.49 15.35 -2.96
C VAL A 295 -8.82 14.15 -3.62
N ILE A 296 -8.74 13.05 -2.90
CA ILE A 296 -8.13 11.80 -3.35
C ILE A 296 -9.21 10.72 -3.31
N LEU A 297 -9.44 10.09 -4.44
CA LEU A 297 -10.49 9.10 -4.65
C LEU A 297 -9.85 7.74 -4.86
N GLY A 298 -10.52 6.67 -4.46
CA GLY A 298 -10.18 5.35 -4.98
C GLY A 298 -11.23 4.29 -4.66
N HIS A 299 -11.45 3.44 -5.64
CA HIS A 299 -12.50 2.44 -5.62
C HIS A 299 -12.17 1.35 -6.65
N GLY A 300 -12.72 0.15 -6.47
CA GLY A 300 -12.67 -0.89 -7.49
C GLY A 300 -12.95 -2.29 -6.95
N LEU A 301 -12.25 -2.69 -5.87
CA LEU A 301 -12.38 -4.05 -5.33
C LEU A 301 -13.77 -4.33 -4.76
N TRP A 302 -14.41 -3.32 -4.16
CA TRP A 302 -15.78 -3.41 -3.65
C TRP A 302 -16.83 -3.62 -4.75
N SER A 303 -16.57 -3.14 -5.96
CA SER A 303 -17.37 -3.45 -7.15
C SER A 303 -16.87 -4.69 -7.91
N ASN A 304 -15.98 -5.50 -7.33
CA ASN A 304 -15.37 -6.64 -8.02
C ASN A 304 -14.71 -6.26 -9.36
N LEU A 305 -14.08 -5.09 -9.41
CA LEU A 305 -13.51 -4.47 -10.62
C LEU A 305 -14.51 -4.27 -11.77
N ASP A 306 -15.81 -4.22 -11.47
CA ASP A 306 -16.82 -3.78 -12.43
C ASP A 306 -16.61 -2.30 -12.74
N LEU A 307 -16.19 -2.05 -13.98
CA LEU A 307 -15.86 -0.72 -14.47
C LEU A 307 -17.07 0.21 -14.45
N GLN A 308 -18.25 -0.28 -14.83
CA GLN A 308 -19.45 0.56 -14.89
C GLN A 308 -19.91 0.98 -13.50
N MET A 309 -19.88 0.06 -12.53
CA MET A 309 -20.19 0.39 -11.14
C MET A 309 -19.19 1.37 -10.54
N SER A 310 -17.89 1.15 -10.76
CA SER A 310 -16.84 2.08 -10.28
C SER A 310 -16.97 3.47 -10.89
N VAL A 311 -17.32 3.57 -12.17
CA VAL A 311 -17.51 4.85 -12.85
C VAL A 311 -18.76 5.56 -12.33
N ARG A 312 -19.87 4.84 -12.12
CA ARG A 312 -21.09 5.46 -11.56
C ARG A 312 -20.90 5.89 -10.10
N TRP A 313 -20.12 5.13 -9.32
CA TRP A 313 -19.68 5.56 -7.99
C TRP A 313 -18.87 6.85 -8.08
N LEU A 314 -17.88 6.88 -8.99
CA LEU A 314 -17.02 8.04 -9.20
C LEU A 314 -17.83 9.28 -9.61
N ASP A 315 -18.79 9.13 -10.52
CA ASP A 315 -19.69 10.21 -10.95
C ASP A 315 -20.55 10.74 -9.81
N GLY A 316 -21.06 9.86 -8.93
CA GLY A 316 -21.81 10.26 -7.74
C GLY A 316 -20.96 11.06 -6.74
N VAL A 317 -19.74 10.59 -6.46
CA VAL A 317 -18.79 11.28 -5.56
C VAL A 317 -18.36 12.63 -6.14
N ILE A 318 -17.99 12.68 -7.42
CA ILE A 318 -17.63 13.92 -8.12
C ILE A 318 -18.80 14.90 -8.11
N GLY A 319 -20.03 14.43 -8.36
CA GLY A 319 -21.23 15.26 -8.28
C GLY A 319 -21.38 15.91 -6.91
N ALA A 320 -21.27 15.12 -5.83
CA ALA A 320 -21.36 15.63 -4.47
C ALA A 320 -20.26 16.66 -4.14
N ILE A 321 -19.04 16.46 -4.65
CA ILE A 321 -17.93 17.41 -4.47
C ILE A 321 -18.19 18.71 -5.24
N ARG A 322 -18.60 18.60 -6.51
CA ARG A 322 -18.87 19.76 -7.39
C ARG A 322 -20.02 20.62 -6.89
N ASP A 323 -21.01 20.02 -6.24
CA ASP A 323 -22.11 20.76 -5.62
C ASP A 323 -21.63 21.76 -4.56
N ILE A 324 -20.47 21.51 -3.94
CA ILE A 324 -19.89 22.34 -2.87
C ILE A 324 -18.72 23.18 -3.37
N LEU A 325 -17.79 22.57 -4.11
CA LEU A 325 -16.53 23.21 -4.55
C LEU A 325 -16.62 23.86 -5.93
N GLY A 326 -17.68 23.61 -6.69
CA GLY A 326 -17.76 24.01 -8.09
C GLY A 326 -16.85 23.18 -9.00
N SER A 327 -16.45 23.75 -10.15
CA SER A 327 -15.58 23.08 -11.13
C SER A 327 -14.09 23.16 -10.78
N GLU A 328 -13.69 24.16 -10.01
CA GLU A 328 -12.28 24.50 -9.73
C GLU A 328 -11.77 23.75 -8.49
N TRP A 329 -11.58 22.44 -8.62
CA TRP A 329 -10.92 21.62 -7.61
C TRP A 329 -9.94 20.63 -8.25
N THR A 330 -8.96 20.18 -7.47
CA THR A 330 -7.94 19.24 -7.95
C THR A 330 -8.16 17.88 -7.31
N GLY A 331 -8.21 16.84 -8.14
CA GLY A 331 -8.51 15.48 -7.72
C GLY A 331 -7.52 14.44 -8.23
N LEU A 332 -7.24 13.44 -7.40
CA LEU A 332 -6.45 12.25 -7.76
C LEU A 332 -7.31 11.00 -7.65
N PHE A 333 -7.36 10.15 -8.67
CA PHE A 333 -7.91 8.80 -8.55
C PHE A 333 -6.79 7.77 -8.39
N ILE A 334 -6.88 6.93 -7.37
CA ILE A 334 -5.93 5.85 -7.07
C ILE A 334 -6.60 4.50 -7.32
N THR A 335 -6.00 3.67 -8.15
CA THR A 335 -6.49 2.32 -8.44
C THR A 335 -5.96 1.27 -7.45
N PRO A 336 -6.62 0.12 -7.32
CA PRO A 336 -6.24 -0.92 -6.36
C PRO A 336 -4.85 -1.52 -6.57
N ASN A 337 -4.28 -2.06 -5.48
CA ASN A 337 -3.00 -2.78 -5.51
C ASN A 337 -3.10 -4.07 -6.36
N ALA A 338 -1.95 -4.60 -6.75
CA ALA A 338 -1.77 -5.95 -7.25
C ALA A 338 -2.33 -7.02 -6.30
N ALA A 339 -2.76 -8.14 -6.87
CA ALA A 339 -3.14 -9.33 -6.11
C ALA A 339 -1.88 -10.05 -5.60
N GLY A 340 -1.84 -10.30 -4.29
CA GLY A 340 -0.81 -11.09 -3.62
C GLY A 340 -1.12 -12.59 -3.63
N LYS A 341 -0.15 -13.38 -3.19
CA LYS A 341 -0.22 -14.86 -3.17
C LYS A 341 -1.31 -15.42 -2.24
N GLU A 342 -1.66 -14.70 -1.18
CA GLU A 342 -2.65 -15.13 -0.19
C GLU A 342 -4.09 -14.79 -0.61
N LYS A 343 -4.28 -14.19 -1.79
CA LYS A 343 -5.61 -13.82 -2.28
C LYS A 343 -6.41 -15.10 -2.55
N PRO A 344 -7.64 -15.25 -2.02
CA PRO A 344 -8.38 -16.49 -2.19
C PRO A 344 -8.67 -16.83 -3.65
N ASP A 345 -8.60 -18.11 -4.00
CA ASP A 345 -8.75 -18.63 -5.36
C ASP A 345 -10.04 -18.16 -6.06
N ASP A 346 -11.15 -18.07 -5.31
CA ASP A 346 -12.45 -17.59 -5.80
C ASP A 346 -12.37 -16.18 -6.39
N TRP A 347 -11.44 -15.34 -5.92
CA TRP A 347 -11.25 -13.97 -6.39
C TRP A 347 -10.14 -13.82 -7.43
N ILE A 348 -9.32 -14.84 -7.67
CA ILE A 348 -8.20 -14.73 -8.64
C ILE A 348 -8.70 -14.50 -10.06
N VAL A 349 -9.84 -15.08 -10.42
CA VAL A 349 -10.41 -14.93 -11.77
C VAL A 349 -10.93 -13.51 -12.00
N THR A 350 -11.64 -12.93 -11.04
CA THR A 350 -12.30 -11.62 -11.20
C THR A 350 -11.45 -10.45 -10.72
N GLN A 351 -10.53 -10.69 -9.79
CA GLN A 351 -9.69 -9.66 -9.15
C GLN A 351 -8.19 -10.02 -9.12
N GLY A 352 -7.76 -10.97 -9.96
CA GLY A 352 -6.34 -11.27 -10.12
C GLY A 352 -5.58 -10.19 -10.88
N ASN A 353 -4.26 -10.34 -10.97
CA ASN A 353 -3.36 -9.31 -11.53
C ASN A 353 -3.72 -8.87 -12.97
N LYS A 354 -4.20 -9.79 -13.82
CA LYS A 354 -4.64 -9.42 -15.18
C LYS A 354 -5.87 -8.50 -15.14
N ALA A 355 -6.85 -8.81 -14.30
CA ALA A 355 -8.06 -8.00 -14.17
C ALA A 355 -7.73 -6.62 -13.58
N LEU A 356 -6.87 -6.58 -12.56
CA LEU A 356 -6.39 -5.34 -11.94
C LEU A 356 -5.65 -4.43 -12.93
N MET A 357 -4.74 -5.00 -13.74
CA MET A 357 -4.01 -4.25 -14.75
C MET A 357 -4.94 -3.62 -15.80
N LEU A 358 -5.91 -4.38 -16.31
CA LEU A 358 -6.90 -3.88 -17.27
C LEU A 358 -7.83 -2.83 -16.66
N PHE A 359 -8.24 -3.04 -15.40
CA PHE A 359 -9.06 -2.07 -14.65
C PHE A 359 -8.30 -0.76 -14.45
N GLU A 360 -7.02 -0.82 -14.06
CA GLU A 360 -6.18 0.36 -13.87
C GLU A 360 -6.02 1.17 -15.14
N GLU A 361 -5.76 0.52 -16.28
CA GLU A 361 -5.65 1.20 -17.57
C GLU A 361 -6.97 1.88 -17.97
N ALA A 362 -8.10 1.18 -17.82
CA ALA A 362 -9.41 1.71 -18.16
C ALA A 362 -9.83 2.88 -17.26
N VAL A 363 -9.67 2.75 -15.94
CA VAL A 363 -9.99 3.81 -14.99
C VAL A 363 -9.09 5.02 -15.16
N GLY A 364 -7.80 4.83 -15.48
CA GLY A 364 -6.90 5.95 -15.76
C GLY A 364 -7.38 6.85 -16.90
N MET A 365 -7.91 6.26 -17.98
CA MET A 365 -8.53 7.02 -19.08
C MET A 365 -9.79 7.76 -18.61
N LEU A 366 -10.70 7.06 -17.92
CA LEU A 366 -11.99 7.59 -17.49
C LEU A 366 -11.89 8.66 -16.40
N ALA A 367 -10.89 8.57 -15.53
CA ALA A 367 -10.56 9.58 -14.53
C ALA A 367 -10.08 10.87 -15.23
N LYS A 368 -9.19 10.73 -16.23
CA LYS A 368 -8.69 11.87 -17.02
C LYS A 368 -9.79 12.60 -17.78
N GLU A 369 -10.75 11.87 -18.37
CA GLU A 369 -11.93 12.46 -19.02
C GLU A 369 -12.77 13.33 -18.06
N ARG A 370 -12.69 13.05 -16.76
CA ARG A 370 -13.40 13.79 -15.70
C ARG A 370 -12.56 14.93 -15.11
N GLY A 371 -11.36 15.17 -15.64
CA GLY A 371 -10.43 16.17 -15.13
C GLY A 371 -9.66 15.74 -13.87
N LEU A 372 -9.62 14.43 -13.58
CA LEU A 372 -8.84 13.89 -12.47
C LEU A 372 -7.46 13.43 -12.95
N ASP A 373 -6.46 13.65 -12.10
CA ASP A 373 -5.19 12.94 -12.22
C ASP A 373 -5.39 11.46 -11.82
N HIS A 374 -4.49 10.59 -12.27
CA HIS A 374 -4.55 9.16 -11.99
C HIS A 374 -3.19 8.64 -11.47
N LEU A 375 -3.24 7.87 -10.39
CA LEU A 375 -2.09 7.16 -9.82
C LEU A 375 -2.38 5.65 -9.79
N GLY A 376 -1.69 4.92 -10.66
CA GLY A 376 -1.69 3.46 -10.66
C GLY A 376 -0.89 2.91 -9.49
N THR A 377 -1.41 1.89 -8.82
CA THR A 377 -0.68 1.21 -7.72
C THR A 377 -0.42 -0.26 -8.01
N TRP A 378 -0.95 -0.80 -9.11
CA TRP A 378 -0.73 -2.19 -9.48
C TRP A 378 0.77 -2.50 -9.59
N ASN A 379 1.53 -1.79 -10.43
CA ASN A 379 2.94 -2.11 -10.66
C ASN A 379 3.81 -1.86 -9.41
N MET A 380 3.55 -0.78 -8.69
CA MET A 380 4.26 -0.47 -7.43
C MET A 380 4.12 -1.59 -6.38
N SER A 381 2.99 -2.27 -6.40
CA SER A 381 2.65 -3.28 -5.41
C SER A 381 2.85 -4.71 -5.92
N ILE A 382 3.27 -4.90 -7.17
CA ILE A 382 3.82 -6.18 -7.63
C ILE A 382 5.09 -6.48 -6.81
N GLN A 383 5.21 -7.72 -6.32
CA GLN A 383 6.31 -8.16 -5.45
C GLN A 383 6.43 -7.44 -4.09
N SER A 384 5.31 -6.98 -3.53
CA SER A 384 5.26 -6.51 -2.14
C SER A 384 4.37 -7.42 -1.30
N ASN A 385 4.72 -7.49 -0.01
CA ASN A 385 3.99 -8.24 0.98
C ASN A 385 2.56 -7.74 1.16
N LYS A 386 1.64 -8.70 1.26
CA LYS A 386 0.21 -8.47 1.49
C LYS A 386 -0.31 -9.60 2.35
N TYR A 387 -0.70 -9.29 3.58
CA TYR A 387 -1.05 -10.31 4.57
C TYR A 387 -2.29 -11.14 4.16
N ASP A 388 -3.23 -10.54 3.43
CA ASP A 388 -4.45 -11.19 2.92
C ASP A 388 -4.50 -11.26 1.38
N GLY A 389 -3.39 -10.96 0.73
CA GLY A 389 -3.30 -10.91 -0.73
C GLY A 389 -3.96 -9.68 -1.37
N VAL A 390 -4.42 -8.71 -0.59
CA VAL A 390 -5.07 -7.47 -1.08
C VAL A 390 -4.42 -6.22 -0.49
N HIS A 391 -4.31 -6.18 0.84
CA HIS A 391 -3.82 -5.03 1.57
C HIS A 391 -2.31 -5.12 1.76
N LEU A 392 -1.63 -4.02 1.46
CA LEU A 392 -0.21 -3.85 1.74
C LEU A 392 0.04 -3.73 3.24
N ASP A 393 1.23 -4.14 3.68
CA ASP A 393 1.75 -3.87 5.02
C ASP A 393 2.17 -2.40 5.19
N MET A 394 2.72 -2.04 6.37
CA MET A 394 3.19 -0.68 6.65
C MET A 394 4.17 -0.17 5.59
N LYS A 395 5.11 -1.01 5.11
CA LYS A 395 6.13 -0.62 4.13
C LYS A 395 5.48 -0.17 2.83
N GLY A 396 4.55 -0.97 2.30
CA GLY A 396 3.83 -0.63 1.08
C GLY A 396 2.91 0.57 1.23
N ASN A 397 2.25 0.73 2.38
CA ASN A 397 1.35 1.87 2.62
C ASN A 397 2.10 3.19 2.82
N LEU A 398 3.29 3.18 3.43
CA LEU A 398 4.17 4.35 3.53
C LEU A 398 4.65 4.83 2.15
N VAL A 399 4.98 3.91 1.23
CA VAL A 399 5.31 4.26 -0.16
C VAL A 399 4.11 4.94 -0.85
N LYS A 400 2.89 4.42 -0.69
CA LYS A 400 1.68 5.07 -1.25
C LYS A 400 1.46 6.47 -0.68
N ALA A 401 1.65 6.65 0.62
CA ALA A 401 1.55 7.97 1.24
C ALA A 401 2.57 8.94 0.65
N MET A 402 3.82 8.50 0.42
CA MET A 402 4.82 9.33 -0.25
C MET A 402 4.48 9.65 -1.70
N MET A 403 3.86 8.72 -2.45
CA MET A 403 3.38 9.02 -3.81
C MET A 403 2.30 10.10 -3.81
N VAL A 404 1.35 10.02 -2.87
CA VAL A 404 0.30 11.03 -2.68
C VAL A 404 0.91 12.38 -2.30
N LEU A 405 1.91 12.40 -1.41
CA LEU A 405 2.60 13.62 -1.00
C LEU A 405 3.37 14.25 -2.16
N ASN A 406 3.98 13.46 -3.05
CA ASN A 406 4.62 13.97 -4.26
C ASN A 406 3.60 14.63 -5.19
N TRP A 407 2.43 14.02 -5.37
CA TRP A 407 1.35 14.61 -6.14
C TRP A 407 0.87 15.91 -5.51
N LEU A 408 0.53 15.91 -4.21
CA LEU A 408 0.13 17.11 -3.46
C LEU A 408 1.20 18.21 -3.57
N ASN A 409 2.47 17.83 -3.58
CA ASN A 409 3.56 18.79 -3.67
C ASN A 409 3.61 19.56 -5.00
N MET A 410 3.14 18.94 -6.08
CA MET A 410 3.09 19.51 -7.42
C MET A 410 1.76 20.24 -7.74
N ILE A 411 0.80 20.24 -6.81
CA ILE A 411 -0.39 21.08 -6.92
C ILE A 411 0.00 22.50 -6.53
N LYS A 412 -0.26 23.45 -7.44
CA LYS A 412 -0.09 24.87 -7.12
C LYS A 412 -1.19 25.25 -6.13
N ALA A 413 -0.82 25.54 -4.89
CA ALA A 413 -1.66 26.33 -4.00
C ALA A 413 -1.35 27.80 -4.34
N GLU A 414 -2.31 28.51 -4.92
CA GLU A 414 -2.18 29.93 -5.25
C GLU A 414 -2.12 30.83 -4.01
#